data_AF-A0A7L4IEE9-F1
#
_entry.id   AF-A0A7L4IEE9-F1
#
_cell.length_a   1.000
_cell.length_b   1.000
_cell.length_c   1.000
_cell.angle_alpha   90.00
_cell.angle_beta   90.00
_cell.angle_gamma   90.00
#
_symmetry.space_group_name_H-M   'P 1'
#
loop_
_entity.id
_entity.type
_entity.pdbx_description
1 polymer ?
#
loop_
_entity_poly.entity_id
_entity_poly.type
_entity_poly.pdbx_seq_one_letter_code
_entity_poly.pdbx_strand_id
1 'polypeptide(L)'
;QTSEEILHHLQNIVDFGKHVMKQFFGENYVHHGEIIQLPLDFVRQLCLKIQPERPESRCDKDMDTLSGYAMCLPNLTRLQTYRFVEHGPILCIEIKPKCGFIPFSSHVSQEIKHKVCRYCMHQHLKVANGKWKRPSKYCPLDLFSGNKQRMHFALKSLLQEAQNNLKIFKNGELIYGCKDDQDCVSDWNELARHLKPFFFPSNGLVSGPHCTRTIVKELIHVITMTLLSSTDACRAGDMKTVPISQGRSYCEASAFNKELVRNG
;
A
#
# COMPACT_ATOMS: atom_id res chain seq x y z
N GLN A 1 2.33 -18.77 -23.78
CA GLN A 1 1.70 -19.66 -22.79
C GLN A 1 0.43 -20.21 -23.39
N THR A 2 0.12 -21.46 -23.14
CA THR A 2 -1.16 -22.05 -23.57
C THR A 2 -2.30 -21.59 -22.66
N SER A 3 -3.54 -21.71 -23.11
CA SER A 3 -4.72 -21.38 -22.28
C SER A 3 -4.76 -22.25 -21.00
N GLU A 4 -4.33 -23.51 -21.10
CA GLU A 4 -4.21 -24.43 -19.96
C GLU A 4 -3.15 -24.00 -18.94
N GLU A 5 -1.97 -23.54 -19.41
CA GLU A 5 -0.93 -23.00 -18.53
C GLU A 5 -1.42 -21.77 -17.76
N ILE A 6 -2.21 -20.92 -18.42
CA ILE A 6 -2.77 -19.71 -17.80
C ILE A 6 -3.83 -20.08 -16.77
N LEU A 7 -4.75 -21.00 -17.10
CA LEU A 7 -5.72 -21.51 -16.16
C LEU A 7 -5.04 -22.11 -14.91
N HIS A 8 -4.03 -22.96 -15.11
CA HIS A 8 -3.26 -23.55 -14.02
C HIS A 8 -2.54 -22.49 -13.18
N HIS A 9 -1.98 -21.46 -13.82
CA HIS A 9 -1.34 -20.35 -13.12
C HIS A 9 -2.33 -19.57 -12.24
N LEU A 10 -3.51 -19.23 -12.77
CA LEU A 10 -4.55 -18.53 -12.01
C LEU A 10 -5.07 -19.40 -10.86
N GLN A 11 -5.21 -20.70 -11.07
CA GLN A 11 -5.59 -21.66 -10.03
C GLN A 11 -4.58 -21.70 -8.89
N ASN A 12 -3.28 -21.72 -9.20
CA ASN A 12 -2.23 -21.64 -8.19
C ASN A 12 -2.30 -20.34 -7.37
N ILE A 13 -2.67 -19.20 -7.97
CA ILE A 13 -2.84 -17.94 -7.24
C ILE A 13 -4.02 -18.03 -6.27
N VAL A 14 -5.18 -18.52 -6.73
CA VAL A 14 -6.37 -18.70 -5.90
C VAL A 14 -6.09 -19.66 -4.75
N ASP A 15 -5.47 -20.81 -5.03
CA ASP A 15 -5.16 -21.82 -4.03
C ASP A 15 -4.13 -21.35 -3.01
N PHE A 16 -3.13 -20.59 -3.43
CA PHE A 16 -2.19 -19.97 -2.50
C PHE A 16 -2.87 -18.94 -1.59
N GLY A 17 -3.78 -18.14 -2.13
CA GLY A 17 -4.63 -17.24 -1.36
C GLY A 17 -5.47 -17.98 -0.32
N LYS A 18 -6.17 -19.03 -0.77
CA LYS A 18 -7.11 -19.83 0.01
C LYS A 18 -6.47 -20.65 1.12
N HIS A 19 -5.40 -21.37 0.77
CA HIS A 19 -4.85 -22.43 1.61
C HIS A 19 -3.62 -21.96 2.40
N VAL A 20 -2.93 -20.90 1.96
CA VAL A 20 -1.73 -20.38 2.63
C VAL A 20 -1.98 -19.01 3.24
N MET A 21 -2.31 -18.01 2.44
CA MET A 21 -2.40 -16.62 2.92
C MET A 21 -3.53 -16.42 3.93
N LYS A 22 -4.67 -17.06 3.72
CA LYS A 22 -5.81 -17.06 4.65
C LYS A 22 -5.42 -17.57 6.05
N GLN A 23 -4.52 -18.55 6.13
CA GLN A 23 -4.05 -19.12 7.41
C GLN A 23 -3.12 -18.16 8.16
N PHE A 24 -2.26 -17.42 7.43
CA PHE A 24 -1.34 -16.46 8.04
C PHE A 24 -1.99 -15.13 8.44
N PHE A 25 -2.92 -14.63 7.62
CA PHE A 25 -3.48 -13.28 7.80
C PHE A 25 -4.92 -13.27 8.30
N GLY A 26 -5.64 -14.40 8.25
CA GLY A 26 -7.02 -14.52 8.69
C GLY A 26 -8.04 -14.32 7.57
N GLU A 27 -9.21 -14.94 7.74
CA GLU A 27 -10.26 -15.02 6.71
C GLU A 27 -10.85 -13.65 6.32
N ASN A 28 -10.89 -12.72 7.28
CA ASN A 28 -11.46 -11.39 7.08
C ASN A 28 -10.55 -10.44 6.28
N TYR A 29 -9.27 -10.81 6.09
CA TYR A 29 -8.25 -9.94 5.49
C TYR A 29 -7.77 -10.42 4.12
N VAL A 30 -8.15 -11.63 3.69
CA VAL A 30 -7.69 -12.24 2.44
C VAL A 30 -8.88 -12.56 1.52
N HIS A 31 -8.97 -11.83 0.41
CA HIS A 31 -9.96 -12.05 -0.64
C HIS A 31 -9.28 -12.60 -1.90
N HIS A 32 -9.34 -13.92 -2.09
CA HIS A 32 -8.70 -14.64 -3.19
C HIS A 32 -9.45 -14.64 -4.54
N GLY A 33 -10.73 -14.28 -4.56
CA GLY A 33 -11.55 -14.28 -5.78
C GLY A 33 -11.81 -15.67 -6.36
N GLU A 34 -12.28 -15.68 -7.61
CA GLU A 34 -12.54 -16.91 -8.37
C GLU A 34 -12.08 -16.76 -9.83
N ILE A 35 -11.84 -17.88 -10.50
CA ILE A 35 -11.46 -17.87 -11.92
C ILE A 35 -12.75 -17.85 -12.74
N ILE A 36 -12.79 -16.96 -13.72
CA ILE A 36 -13.89 -16.86 -14.67
C ILE A 36 -13.37 -17.03 -16.09
N GLN A 37 -14.22 -17.60 -16.94
CA GLN A 37 -14.00 -17.65 -18.38
C GLN A 37 -14.79 -16.53 -19.05
N LEU A 38 -14.17 -15.85 -20.00
CA LEU A 38 -14.68 -14.69 -20.70
C LEU A 38 -14.65 -14.92 -22.22
N PRO A 39 -15.62 -14.38 -22.98
CA PRO A 39 -15.56 -14.40 -24.45
C PRO A 39 -14.31 -13.67 -24.96
N LEU A 40 -13.57 -14.27 -25.89
CA LEU A 40 -12.34 -13.66 -26.42
C LEU A 40 -12.60 -12.31 -27.08
N ASP A 41 -13.73 -12.13 -27.76
CA ASP A 41 -14.07 -10.86 -28.40
C ASP A 41 -14.32 -9.75 -27.38
N PHE A 42 -14.90 -10.08 -26.22
CA PHE A 42 -15.03 -9.13 -25.11
C PHE A 42 -13.65 -8.68 -24.61
N VAL A 43 -12.72 -9.63 -24.38
CA VAL A 43 -11.38 -9.33 -23.88
C VAL A 43 -10.59 -8.47 -24.88
N ARG A 44 -10.69 -8.77 -26.18
CA ARG A 44 -10.05 -7.99 -27.25
C ARG A 44 -10.58 -6.56 -27.33
N GLN A 45 -11.91 -6.40 -27.32
CA GLN A 45 -12.54 -5.07 -27.34
C GLN A 45 -12.16 -4.26 -26.10
N LEU A 46 -12.15 -4.89 -24.92
CA LEU A 46 -11.73 -4.24 -23.68
C LEU A 46 -10.27 -3.80 -23.76
N CYS A 47 -9.37 -4.66 -24.26
CA CYS A 47 -7.95 -4.34 -24.43
C CYS A 47 -7.75 -3.07 -25.26
N LEU A 48 -8.43 -2.97 -26.40
CA LEU A 48 -8.35 -1.80 -27.28
C LEU A 48 -8.88 -0.54 -26.61
N LYS A 49 -9.97 -0.66 -25.85
CA LYS A 49 -10.60 0.45 -25.14
C LYS A 49 -9.70 1.03 -24.04
N ILE A 50 -9.04 0.18 -23.25
CA ILE A 50 -8.23 0.61 -22.10
C ILE A 50 -6.78 0.95 -22.47
N GLN A 51 -6.30 0.58 -23.66
CA GLN A 51 -4.91 0.81 -24.07
C GLN A 51 -4.47 2.28 -23.92
N PRO A 52 -5.28 3.30 -24.29
CA PRO A 52 -4.91 4.71 -24.11
C PRO A 52 -4.84 5.14 -22.63
N GLU A 53 -5.48 4.42 -21.71
CA GLU A 53 -5.46 4.70 -20.28
C GLU A 53 -4.22 4.10 -19.59
N ARG A 54 -3.48 3.22 -20.28
CA ARG A 54 -2.30 2.56 -19.70
C ARG A 54 -1.13 3.53 -19.63
N PRO A 55 -0.43 3.60 -18.49
CA PRO A 55 0.82 4.33 -18.42
C PRO A 55 1.85 3.79 -19.41
N GLU A 56 2.54 4.68 -20.11
CA GLU A 56 3.54 4.31 -21.13
C GLU A 56 4.59 3.35 -20.58
N SER A 57 5.04 3.57 -19.33
CA SER A 57 6.00 2.71 -18.62
C SER A 57 5.52 1.28 -18.36
N ARG A 58 4.26 0.95 -18.68
CA ARG A 58 3.62 -0.36 -18.51
C ARG A 58 3.21 -0.99 -19.82
N CYS A 59 3.46 -0.33 -20.96
CA CYS A 59 3.10 -0.82 -22.29
C CYS A 59 4.16 -1.79 -22.87
N ASP A 60 5.22 -2.08 -22.13
CA ASP A 60 6.21 -3.14 -22.45
C ASP A 60 5.66 -4.56 -22.28
N LYS A 61 4.52 -4.70 -21.60
CA LYS A 61 3.82 -5.97 -21.38
C LYS A 61 2.43 -5.90 -21.94
N ASP A 62 1.99 -6.93 -22.64
CA ASP A 62 0.64 -6.97 -23.18
C ASP A 62 -0.37 -7.58 -22.20
N MET A 63 -1.64 -7.22 -22.39
CA MET A 63 -2.75 -7.87 -21.71
C MET A 63 -3.01 -9.23 -22.37
N ASP A 64 -3.35 -10.24 -21.58
CA ASP A 64 -3.73 -11.54 -22.12
C ASP A 64 -5.07 -11.44 -22.85
N THR A 65 -5.04 -11.59 -24.16
CA THR A 65 -6.20 -11.53 -25.06
C THR A 65 -6.52 -12.87 -25.72
N LEU A 66 -5.80 -13.93 -25.35
CA LEU A 66 -5.84 -15.22 -26.04
C LEU A 66 -6.36 -16.36 -25.15
N SER A 67 -6.19 -16.29 -23.82
CA SER A 67 -6.62 -17.38 -22.94
C SER A 67 -8.13 -17.41 -22.71
N GLY A 68 -8.75 -16.23 -22.60
CA GLY A 68 -10.13 -16.08 -22.15
C GLY A 68 -10.33 -16.30 -20.65
N TYR A 69 -9.29 -16.37 -19.84
CA TYR A 69 -9.40 -16.54 -18.38
C TYR A 69 -8.98 -15.29 -17.62
N ALA A 70 -9.70 -15.01 -16.54
CA ALA A 70 -9.38 -13.92 -15.62
C ALA A 70 -9.71 -14.31 -14.17
N MET A 71 -9.16 -13.58 -13.21
CA MET A 71 -9.60 -13.65 -11.82
C MET A 71 -10.63 -12.54 -11.55
N CYS A 72 -11.78 -12.93 -11.01
CA CYS A 72 -12.80 -12.02 -10.51
C CYS A 72 -12.55 -11.74 -9.01
N LEU A 73 -12.31 -10.48 -8.65
CA LEU A 73 -12.07 -10.05 -7.27
C LEU A 73 -13.04 -8.95 -6.84
N PRO A 74 -13.40 -8.87 -5.54
CA PRO A 74 -14.22 -7.77 -5.04
C PRO A 74 -13.47 -6.44 -5.14
N ASN A 75 -14.19 -5.37 -5.50
CA ASN A 75 -13.60 -4.04 -5.52
C ASN A 75 -13.54 -3.42 -4.11
N LEU A 76 -12.41 -3.62 -3.43
CA LEU A 76 -12.18 -3.13 -2.06
C LEU A 76 -12.06 -1.59 -1.95
N THR A 77 -12.05 -0.87 -3.07
CA THR A 77 -12.10 0.60 -3.06
C THR A 77 -13.53 1.15 -2.92
N ARG A 78 -14.54 0.29 -3.06
CA ARG A 78 -15.97 0.61 -2.96
C ARG A 78 -16.71 -0.13 -1.84
N LEU A 79 -16.15 -1.23 -1.35
CA LEU A 79 -16.80 -2.13 -0.39
C LEU A 79 -16.21 -2.00 1.02
N GLN A 80 -17.06 -2.12 2.03
CA GLN A 80 -16.64 -2.39 3.41
C GLN A 80 -16.64 -3.91 3.66
N THR A 81 -15.53 -4.46 4.13
CA THR A 81 -15.34 -5.92 4.30
C THR A 81 -16.23 -6.57 5.36
N TYR A 82 -16.73 -5.80 6.34
CA TYR A 82 -17.58 -6.33 7.42
C TYR A 82 -19.07 -6.41 7.05
N ARG A 83 -19.52 -5.72 5.99
CA ARG A 83 -20.92 -5.73 5.55
C ARG A 83 -21.13 -6.06 4.08
N PHE A 84 -20.08 -6.04 3.23
CA PHE A 84 -20.19 -6.25 1.78
C PHE A 84 -21.34 -5.45 1.12
N VAL A 85 -21.57 -4.22 1.58
CA VAL A 85 -22.56 -3.28 1.02
C VAL A 85 -21.84 -2.02 0.53
N GLU A 86 -22.25 -1.49 -0.63
CA GLU A 86 -21.88 -0.12 -1.04
C GLU A 86 -22.62 0.88 -0.14
N HIS A 87 -21.88 1.55 0.75
CA HIS A 87 -22.41 2.67 1.54
C HIS A 87 -21.82 4.01 1.07
N GLY A 88 -22.51 5.10 1.43
CA GLY A 88 -22.12 6.50 1.17
C GLY A 88 -20.68 6.83 1.58
N PRO A 89 -20.20 8.05 1.28
CA PRO A 89 -18.85 8.28 0.78
C PRO A 89 -17.79 7.42 1.48
N ILE A 90 -17.07 6.61 0.71
CA ILE A 90 -16.03 5.70 1.18
C ILE A 90 -14.65 6.25 0.84
N LEU A 91 -13.74 6.20 1.81
CA LEU A 91 -12.33 6.52 1.64
C LEU A 91 -11.53 5.23 1.78
N CYS A 92 -10.72 4.91 0.77
CA CYS A 92 -9.83 3.75 0.78
C CYS A 92 -8.38 4.21 0.67
N ILE A 93 -7.50 3.68 1.53
CA ILE A 93 -6.07 4.00 1.55
C ILE A 93 -5.29 2.71 1.26
N GLU A 94 -4.68 2.63 0.09
CA GLU A 94 -3.83 1.51 -0.31
C GLU A 94 -2.37 1.83 0.06
N ILE A 95 -1.77 1.00 0.93
CA ILE A 95 -0.36 1.13 1.35
C ILE A 95 0.40 -0.12 0.90
N LYS A 96 1.56 0.08 0.25
CA LYS A 96 2.52 -1.00 0.00
C LYS A 96 3.70 -0.86 0.96
N PRO A 97 3.67 -1.53 2.13
CA PRO A 97 4.53 -1.20 3.27
C PRO A 97 5.98 -1.68 3.12
N LYS A 98 6.25 -2.62 2.20
CA LYS A 98 7.56 -3.27 2.00
C LYS A 98 7.99 -4.09 3.23
N CYS A 99 9.26 -4.47 3.31
CA CYS A 99 9.79 -5.32 4.38
C CYS A 99 10.05 -4.52 5.65
N GLY A 100 9.38 -4.89 6.74
CA GLY A 100 9.43 -4.22 8.05
C GLY A 100 10.62 -4.59 8.95
N PHE A 101 11.55 -5.42 8.49
CA PHE A 101 12.70 -5.86 9.29
C PHE A 101 14.02 -5.77 8.50
N ILE A 102 15.13 -5.79 9.24
CA ILE A 102 16.49 -5.91 8.71
C ILE A 102 16.94 -7.36 8.89
N PRO A 103 17.56 -8.00 7.88
CA PRO A 103 18.03 -9.38 8.02
C PRO A 103 19.09 -9.50 9.11
N PHE A 104 19.00 -10.56 9.90
CA PHE A 104 19.87 -10.83 11.07
C PHE A 104 20.69 -12.13 10.94
N SER A 105 20.49 -12.89 9.85
CA SER A 105 21.24 -14.14 9.60
C SER A 105 22.72 -13.87 9.41
N SER A 106 23.57 -14.69 10.05
CA SER A 106 25.04 -14.67 9.90
C SER A 106 25.51 -14.97 8.48
N HIS A 107 24.65 -15.53 7.62
CA HIS A 107 24.95 -15.82 6.22
C HIS A 107 24.95 -14.56 5.32
N VAL A 108 24.63 -13.39 5.88
CA VAL A 108 24.64 -12.12 5.14
C VAL A 108 26.06 -11.55 5.14
N SER A 109 26.72 -11.59 3.98
CA SER A 109 28.12 -11.16 3.84
C SER A 109 28.34 -9.64 3.91
N GLN A 110 27.33 -8.84 3.58
CA GLN A 110 27.47 -7.39 3.49
C GLN A 110 26.98 -6.73 4.78
N GLU A 111 27.90 -6.15 5.56
CA GLU A 111 27.61 -5.56 6.88
C GLU A 111 26.50 -4.49 6.82
N ILE A 112 26.45 -3.70 5.73
CA ILE A 112 25.42 -2.67 5.54
C ILE A 112 24.00 -3.23 5.57
N LYS A 113 23.80 -4.50 5.17
CA LYS A 113 22.50 -5.17 5.18
C LYS A 113 22.01 -5.46 6.60
N HIS A 114 22.87 -5.38 7.62
CA HIS A 114 22.51 -5.44 9.04
C HIS A 114 22.22 -4.06 9.66
N LYS A 115 22.47 -2.97 8.91
CA LYS A 115 22.33 -1.59 9.41
C LYS A 115 21.22 -0.81 8.72
N VAL A 116 21.00 -1.07 7.43
CA VAL A 116 20.05 -0.34 6.60
C VAL A 116 19.04 -1.29 5.97
N CYS A 117 17.76 -0.92 6.00
CA CYS A 117 16.72 -1.74 5.42
C CYS A 117 16.77 -1.76 3.89
N ARG A 118 16.25 -2.84 3.28
CA ARG A 118 16.25 -3.01 1.83
C ARG A 118 15.58 -1.86 1.08
N TYR A 119 14.51 -1.29 1.65
CA TYR A 119 13.81 -0.17 1.02
C TYR A 119 14.70 1.07 0.90
N CYS A 120 15.32 1.52 2.00
CA CYS A 120 16.18 2.69 2.02
C CYS A 120 17.38 2.52 1.07
N MET A 121 18.04 1.35 1.06
CA MET A 121 19.10 1.08 0.09
C MET A 121 18.61 1.16 -1.36
N HIS A 122 17.44 0.59 -1.65
CA HIS A 122 16.89 0.54 -3.01
C HIS A 122 16.37 1.90 -3.51
N GLN A 123 16.08 2.86 -2.62
CA GLN A 123 15.72 4.22 -3.04
C GLN A 123 16.84 4.88 -3.84
N HIS A 124 18.10 4.74 -3.41
CA HIS A 124 19.25 5.32 -4.09
C HIS A 124 19.39 4.82 -5.53
N LEU A 125 19.28 3.50 -5.74
CA LEU A 125 19.34 2.91 -7.09
C LEU A 125 18.18 3.39 -7.97
N LYS A 126 16.97 3.48 -7.43
CA LYS A 126 15.81 3.94 -8.21
C LYS A 126 15.93 5.40 -8.65
N VAL A 127 16.45 6.26 -7.79
CA VAL A 127 16.68 7.67 -8.11
C VAL A 127 17.81 7.79 -9.13
N ALA A 128 18.92 7.07 -8.94
CA ALA A 128 20.04 7.06 -9.89
C ALA A 128 19.61 6.59 -11.30
N ASN A 129 18.69 5.61 -11.37
CA ASN A 129 18.15 5.11 -12.64
C ASN A 129 17.00 5.98 -13.19
N GLY A 130 16.74 7.15 -12.62
CA GLY A 130 15.68 8.07 -13.09
C GLY A 130 14.25 7.58 -12.84
N LYS A 131 14.06 6.47 -12.11
CA LYS A 131 12.71 5.95 -11.80
C LYS A 131 11.91 6.89 -10.90
N TRP A 132 12.59 7.62 -10.03
CA TRP A 132 11.99 8.62 -9.15
C TRP A 132 12.88 9.86 -9.10
N LYS A 133 12.28 11.05 -9.03
CA LYS A 133 13.02 12.33 -8.98
C LYS A 133 13.85 12.49 -7.69
N ARG A 134 13.40 11.91 -6.58
CA ARG A 134 14.05 12.03 -5.27
C ARG A 134 13.77 10.82 -4.36
N PRO A 135 14.64 10.55 -3.36
CA PRO A 135 14.41 9.47 -2.43
C PRO A 135 13.28 9.82 -1.44
N SER A 136 12.41 8.84 -1.16
CA SER A 136 11.41 8.98 -0.09
C SER A 136 12.08 8.90 1.29
N LYS A 137 11.60 9.71 2.24
CA LYS A 137 11.98 9.64 3.66
C LYS A 137 11.33 8.46 4.40
N TYR A 138 10.40 7.75 3.75
CA TYR A 138 9.72 6.60 4.32
C TYR A 138 10.72 5.48 4.68
N CYS A 139 10.59 4.94 5.89
CA CYS A 139 11.28 3.71 6.28
C CYS A 139 10.25 2.69 6.77
N PRO A 140 10.21 1.46 6.22
CA PRO A 140 9.30 0.42 6.69
C PRO A 140 9.45 0.13 8.19
N LEU A 141 10.67 0.12 8.72
CA LEU A 141 10.91 -0.15 10.15
C LEU A 141 10.23 0.88 11.07
N ASP A 142 10.00 2.11 10.58
CA ASP A 142 9.27 3.12 11.35
C ASP A 142 7.76 2.83 11.37
N LEU A 143 7.19 2.37 10.25
CA LEU A 143 5.79 1.96 10.17
C LEU A 143 5.51 0.68 10.97
N PHE A 144 6.40 -0.30 10.94
CA PHE A 144 6.27 -1.57 11.67
C PHE A 144 6.72 -1.49 13.13
N SER A 145 7.06 -0.30 13.65
CA SER A 145 7.65 -0.15 14.98
C SER A 145 6.68 -0.30 16.15
N GLY A 146 5.37 -0.15 15.92
CA GLY A 146 4.37 0.03 16.98
C GLY A 146 4.47 1.37 17.73
N ASN A 147 5.52 2.17 17.48
CA ASN A 147 5.69 3.48 18.07
C ASN A 147 4.94 4.53 17.24
N LYS A 148 3.90 5.14 17.84
CA LYS A 148 3.03 6.11 17.17
C LYS A 148 3.78 7.28 16.52
N GLN A 149 4.84 7.79 17.15
CA GLN A 149 5.61 8.92 16.57
C GLN A 149 6.37 8.50 15.31
N ARG A 150 7.01 7.33 15.33
CA ARG A 150 7.68 6.75 14.15
C ARG A 150 6.69 6.44 13.04
N MET A 151 5.55 5.84 13.37
CA MET A 151 4.47 5.56 12.40
C MET A 151 3.93 6.83 11.76
N HIS A 152 3.66 7.87 12.56
CA HIS A 152 3.22 9.18 12.05
C HIS A 152 4.24 9.77 11.07
N PHE A 153 5.53 9.71 11.40
CA PHE A 153 6.59 10.18 10.51
C PHE A 153 6.65 9.36 9.21
N ALA A 154 6.52 8.04 9.29
CA ALA A 154 6.51 7.16 8.12
C ALA A 154 5.33 7.46 7.18
N LEU A 155 4.11 7.60 7.73
CA LEU A 155 2.91 7.94 6.97
C LEU A 155 2.97 9.35 6.37
N LYS A 156 3.49 10.33 7.12
CA LYS A 156 3.76 11.67 6.57
C LYS A 156 4.74 11.62 5.41
N SER A 157 5.80 10.81 5.53
CA SER A 157 6.80 10.64 4.48
C SER A 157 6.22 9.97 3.22
N LEU A 158 5.31 9.00 3.39
CA LEU A 158 4.55 8.41 2.28
C LEU A 158 3.63 9.42 1.62
N LEU A 159 2.99 10.31 2.38
CA LEU A 159 2.18 11.38 1.80
C LEU A 159 3.06 12.37 1.03
N GLN A 160 4.27 12.71 1.51
CA GLN A 160 5.16 13.63 0.80
C GLN A 160 5.75 13.05 -0.49
N GLU A 161 6.02 11.75 -0.51
CA GLU A 161 6.65 11.05 -1.62
C GLU A 161 6.03 9.66 -1.75
N ALA A 162 4.83 9.62 -2.36
CA ALA A 162 3.98 8.44 -2.44
C ALA A 162 4.60 7.31 -3.27
N GLN A 163 5.26 7.66 -4.39
CA GLN A 163 5.77 6.69 -5.35
C GLN A 163 4.71 5.60 -5.64
N ASN A 164 5.11 4.34 -5.81
CA ASN A 164 4.17 3.21 -5.86
C ASN A 164 3.84 2.62 -4.47
N ASN A 165 3.83 3.45 -3.43
CA ASN A 165 3.68 3.02 -2.05
C ASN A 165 2.46 3.55 -1.32
N LEU A 166 1.79 4.56 -1.86
CA LEU A 166 0.54 5.07 -1.33
C LEU A 166 -0.41 5.46 -2.47
N LYS A 167 -1.67 5.03 -2.38
CA LYS A 167 -2.79 5.54 -3.18
C LYS A 167 -3.98 5.80 -2.28
N ILE A 168 -4.77 6.83 -2.59
CA ILE A 168 -6.00 7.16 -1.87
C ILE A 168 -7.14 7.25 -2.87
N PHE A 169 -8.22 6.54 -2.57
CA PHE A 169 -9.42 6.48 -3.39
C PHE A 169 -10.62 7.04 -2.63
N LYS A 170 -11.52 7.69 -3.36
CA LYS A 170 -12.83 8.12 -2.87
C LYS A 170 -13.89 7.50 -3.77
N ASN A 171 -14.77 6.67 -3.22
CA ASN A 171 -15.83 5.98 -3.99
C ASN A 171 -15.30 5.18 -5.20
N GLY A 172 -14.10 4.61 -5.06
CA GLY A 172 -13.42 3.88 -6.13
C GLY A 172 -12.61 4.73 -7.13
N GLU A 173 -12.66 6.05 -7.04
CA GLU A 173 -11.88 6.96 -7.89
C GLU A 173 -10.56 7.34 -7.22
N LEU A 174 -9.46 7.27 -7.96
CA LEU A 174 -8.13 7.65 -7.47
C LEU A 174 -8.03 9.18 -7.30
N ILE A 175 -7.90 9.64 -6.07
CA ILE A 175 -7.77 11.08 -5.74
C ILE A 175 -6.36 11.48 -5.32
N TYR A 176 -5.48 10.53 -5.01
CA TYR A 176 -4.09 10.81 -4.61
C TYR A 176 -3.15 9.62 -4.84
N GLY A 177 -1.90 9.91 -5.18
CA GLY A 177 -0.85 8.91 -5.41
C GLY A 177 -0.23 9.03 -6.80
N CYS A 178 0.66 8.10 -7.13
CA CYS A 178 1.38 8.09 -8.41
C CYS A 178 0.40 7.97 -9.59
N LYS A 179 0.15 9.09 -10.25
CA LYS A 179 0.00 9.13 -11.71
C LYS A 179 1.42 8.94 -12.24
N ASP A 180 1.66 7.99 -13.13
CA ASP A 180 3.01 7.75 -13.69
C ASP A 180 3.56 8.97 -14.49
N ASP A 181 2.75 10.02 -14.59
CA ASP A 181 3.11 11.34 -15.03
C ASP A 181 4.03 12.04 -14.01
N GLN A 182 5.29 12.24 -14.41
CA GLN A 182 6.39 12.63 -13.53
C GLN A 182 6.21 14.02 -12.89
N ASP A 183 5.23 14.80 -13.33
CA ASP A 183 5.04 16.22 -12.98
C ASP A 183 3.87 16.51 -12.04
N CYS A 184 3.13 15.50 -11.58
CA CYS A 184 2.06 15.71 -10.62
C CYS A 184 2.63 16.02 -9.22
N VAL A 185 2.79 17.31 -8.91
CA VAL A 185 3.08 17.78 -7.55
C VAL A 185 1.95 17.30 -6.63
N SER A 186 2.32 16.72 -5.49
CA SER A 186 1.39 16.32 -4.45
C SER A 186 0.63 17.53 -3.88
N ASP A 187 -0.54 17.85 -4.43
CA ASP A 187 -1.37 18.95 -3.92
C ASP A 187 -2.13 18.50 -2.65
N TRP A 188 -1.52 18.77 -1.50
CA TRP A 188 -2.14 18.50 -0.21
C TRP A 188 -3.42 19.32 0.01
N ASN A 189 -3.58 20.47 -0.64
CA ASN A 189 -4.79 21.28 -0.52
C ASN A 189 -5.96 20.61 -1.24
N GLU A 190 -5.72 20.06 -2.42
CA GLU A 190 -6.70 19.23 -3.13
C GLU A 190 -7.07 17.99 -2.32
N LEU A 191 -6.08 17.24 -1.84
CA LEU A 191 -6.34 16.10 -0.97
C LEU A 191 -7.18 16.50 0.26
N ALA A 192 -6.82 17.59 0.94
CA ALA A 192 -7.55 18.08 2.11
C ALA A 192 -9.01 18.44 1.81
N ARG A 193 -9.32 18.99 0.62
CA ARG A 193 -10.71 19.24 0.18
C ARG A 193 -11.52 17.94 0.10
N HIS A 194 -10.94 16.87 -0.44
CA HIS A 194 -11.60 15.56 -0.51
C HIS A 194 -11.79 14.93 0.87
N LEU A 195 -10.84 15.11 1.78
CA LEU A 195 -10.82 14.50 3.12
C LEU A 195 -11.67 15.24 4.16
N LYS A 196 -11.86 16.56 4.01
CA LYS A 196 -12.58 17.38 5.01
C LYS A 196 -13.95 16.80 5.42
N PRO A 197 -14.82 16.33 4.51
CA PRO A 197 -16.12 15.78 4.89
C PRO A 197 -16.06 14.51 5.75
N PHE A 198 -14.95 13.75 5.69
CA PHE A 198 -14.78 12.51 6.45
C PHE A 198 -14.36 12.76 7.90
N PHE A 199 -13.53 13.79 8.13
CA PHE A 199 -12.98 14.07 9.46
C PHE A 199 -13.71 15.21 10.20
N PHE A 200 -14.34 16.13 9.46
CA PHE A 200 -15.02 17.31 10.00
C PHE A 200 -16.37 17.50 9.30
N PRO A 201 -17.37 16.63 9.57
CA PRO A 201 -18.71 16.77 9.00
C PRO A 201 -19.37 18.05 9.52
N SER A 202 -20.12 18.75 8.66
CA SER A 202 -20.75 20.05 8.96
C SER A 202 -21.84 20.03 10.05
N ASN A 203 -22.06 18.89 10.72
CA ASN A 203 -23.21 18.65 11.60
C ASN A 203 -22.94 18.97 13.08
N GLY A 204 -22.37 20.15 13.39
CA GLY A 204 -22.86 20.87 14.57
C GLY A 204 -21.90 21.37 15.66
N LEU A 205 -20.57 21.25 15.60
CA LEU A 205 -19.73 21.87 16.65
C LEU A 205 -18.39 22.47 16.21
N VAL A 206 -17.89 22.12 15.01
CA VAL A 206 -16.57 22.59 14.54
C VAL A 206 -16.68 23.03 13.08
N SER A 207 -17.41 24.11 12.84
CA SER A 207 -17.43 24.78 11.54
C SER A 207 -16.37 25.90 11.56
N GLY A 208 -15.11 25.51 11.37
CA GLY A 208 -13.98 26.44 11.30
C GLY A 208 -13.12 26.21 10.06
N PRO A 209 -12.31 27.21 9.65
CA PRO A 209 -11.30 27.01 8.62
C PRO A 209 -10.22 26.04 9.15
N HIS A 210 -10.34 24.76 8.80
CA HIS A 210 -9.29 23.78 9.06
C HIS A 210 -8.21 23.93 7.99
N CYS A 211 -6.99 24.24 8.43
CA CYS A 211 -5.85 24.25 7.52
C CYS A 211 -5.53 22.82 7.06
N THR A 212 -4.98 22.70 5.85
CA THR A 212 -4.53 21.45 5.23
C THR A 212 -3.71 20.57 6.18
N ARG A 213 -2.86 21.18 7.00
CA ARG A 213 -2.02 20.50 8.00
C ARG A 213 -2.84 19.72 9.02
N THR A 214 -3.96 20.26 9.49
CA THR A 214 -4.82 19.60 10.49
C THR A 214 -5.52 18.39 9.88
N ILE A 215 -6.08 18.53 8.68
CA ILE A 215 -6.77 17.43 7.99
C ILE A 215 -5.81 16.27 7.69
N VAL A 216 -4.60 16.58 7.21
CA VAL A 216 -3.56 15.56 6.99
C VAL A 216 -3.11 14.89 8.29
N LYS A 217 -3.04 15.64 9.40
CA LYS A 217 -2.69 15.08 10.71
C LYS A 217 -3.76 14.10 11.20
N GLU A 218 -5.05 14.42 11.02
CA GLU A 218 -6.15 13.51 11.36
C GLU A 218 -6.13 12.25 10.49
N LEU A 219 -5.89 12.37 9.18
CA LEU A 219 -5.71 11.21 8.31
C LEU A 219 -4.60 10.28 8.82
N ILE A 220 -3.43 10.83 9.14
CA ILE A 220 -2.29 10.07 9.66
C ILE A 220 -2.65 9.39 10.98
N HIS A 221 -3.35 10.10 11.87
CA HIS A 221 -3.78 9.57 13.16
C HIS A 221 -4.73 8.39 12.99
N VAL A 222 -5.76 8.53 12.15
CA VAL A 222 -6.74 7.46 11.88
C VAL A 222 -6.05 6.23 11.29
N ILE A 223 -5.20 6.40 10.26
CA ILE A 223 -4.45 5.27 9.68
C ILE A 223 -3.58 4.58 10.75
N THR A 224 -2.90 5.35 11.60
CA THR A 224 -2.05 4.80 12.67
C THR A 224 -2.89 3.95 13.63
N MET A 225 -4.05 4.46 14.06
CA MET A 225 -4.92 3.73 14.97
C MET A 225 -5.53 2.49 14.33
N THR A 226 -5.90 2.54 13.04
CA THR A 226 -6.38 1.38 12.28
C THR A 226 -5.30 0.31 12.11
N LEU A 227 -4.04 0.69 11.85
CA LEU A 227 -2.94 -0.28 11.74
C LEU A 227 -2.56 -0.91 13.09
N LEU A 228 -2.85 -0.23 14.20
CA LEU A 228 -2.61 -0.74 15.56
C LEU A 228 -3.82 -1.51 16.11
N SER A 229 -5.00 -1.44 15.49
CA SER A 229 -6.16 -2.17 15.97
C SER A 229 -5.98 -3.67 15.70
N SER A 230 -5.96 -4.46 16.77
CA SER A 230 -6.04 -5.92 16.69
C SER A 230 -7.50 -6.34 16.71
N THR A 231 -7.91 -7.23 15.81
CA THR A 231 -9.12 -8.04 16.02
C THR A 231 -8.67 -9.39 16.58
N ASP A 232 -9.28 -9.84 17.68
CA ASP A 232 -8.94 -11.08 18.41
C ASP A 232 -8.99 -12.38 17.56
N ALA A 233 -9.43 -12.30 16.31
CA ALA A 233 -9.49 -13.40 15.35
C ALA A 233 -8.14 -13.72 14.66
N CYS A 234 -7.16 -12.81 14.69
CA CYS A 234 -5.82 -13.13 14.22
C CYS A 234 -5.04 -13.83 15.33
N ARG A 235 -5.40 -15.10 15.59
CA ARG A 235 -4.47 -16.01 16.28
C ARG A 235 -3.27 -16.13 15.36
N ALA A 236 -2.23 -15.33 15.60
CA ALA A 236 -0.90 -15.58 15.07
C ALA A 236 -0.51 -16.97 15.58
N GLY A 237 -0.85 -18.01 14.81
CA GLY A 237 -0.85 -19.38 15.30
C GLY A 237 0.53 -19.70 15.84
N ASP A 238 0.64 -19.85 17.17
CA ASP A 238 1.84 -20.11 17.97
C ASP A 238 3.18 -19.88 17.25
N MET A 239 3.33 -18.72 16.59
CA MET A 239 4.61 -18.34 16.06
C MET A 239 5.36 -17.91 17.29
N LYS A 240 6.16 -18.84 17.84
CA LYS A 240 7.18 -18.56 18.86
C LYS A 240 7.76 -17.21 18.51
N THR A 241 7.45 -16.20 19.34
CA THR A 241 8.01 -14.87 19.20
C THR A 241 9.50 -15.06 19.04
N VAL A 242 10.01 -14.83 17.82
CA VAL A 242 11.45 -14.84 17.58
C VAL A 242 12.01 -13.86 18.61
N PRO A 243 12.98 -14.27 19.44
CA PRO A 243 13.49 -13.41 20.48
C PRO A 243 13.81 -12.03 19.88
N ILE A 244 13.21 -10.99 20.45
CA ILE A 244 13.43 -9.58 20.09
C ILE A 244 14.94 -9.22 20.13
N SER A 245 15.77 -10.08 20.73
CA SER A 245 17.20 -9.91 20.94
C SER A 245 18.11 -10.09 19.72
N GLN A 246 17.64 -10.55 18.55
CA GLN A 246 18.54 -10.77 17.38
C GLN A 246 18.40 -9.75 16.25
N GLY A 247 17.28 -9.04 16.15
CA GLY A 247 17.01 -8.09 15.05
C GLY A 247 17.17 -6.63 15.47
N ARG A 248 17.80 -5.80 14.63
CA ARG A 248 17.87 -4.36 14.88
C ARG A 248 16.48 -3.72 14.74
N SER A 249 16.04 -3.00 15.77
CA SER A 249 14.72 -2.36 15.83
C SER A 249 14.60 -1.03 15.08
N TYR A 250 15.71 -0.53 14.52
CA TYR A 250 15.77 0.71 13.75
C TYR A 250 16.72 0.62 12.56
N CYS A 251 16.47 1.45 11.55
CA CYS A 251 17.29 1.59 10.36
C CYS A 251 18.20 2.82 10.50
N GLU A 252 19.52 2.69 10.29
CA GLU A 252 20.44 3.83 10.35
C GLU A 252 20.16 4.90 9.27
N ALA A 253 19.52 4.50 8.16
CA ALA A 253 19.10 5.42 7.11
C ALA A 253 17.73 6.05 7.36
N SER A 254 17.02 5.72 8.46
CA SER A 254 15.76 6.40 8.79
C SER A 254 16.01 7.89 9.05
N ALA A 255 15.20 8.73 8.42
CA ALA A 255 15.24 10.18 8.64
C ALA A 255 14.64 10.59 9.99
N PHE A 256 13.85 9.73 10.65
CA PHE A 256 13.20 10.04 11.92
C PHE A 256 14.21 10.40 13.01
N ASN A 257 15.26 9.58 13.19
CA ASN A 257 16.27 9.81 14.21
C ASN A 257 17.05 11.11 13.96
N LYS A 258 17.31 11.45 12.70
CA LYS A 258 18.00 12.71 12.32
C LYS A 258 17.14 13.94 12.57
N GLU A 259 15.82 13.83 12.38
CA GLU A 259 14.89 14.92 12.67
C GLU A 259 14.63 15.11 14.17
N LEU A 260 14.69 14.04 14.97
CA LEU A 260 14.59 14.15 16.44
C LEU A 260 15.78 14.96 17.01
N VAL A 261 17.00 14.67 16.55
CA VAL A 261 18.23 15.35 17.01
C VAL A 261 18.29 16.82 16.55
N ARG A 262 17.59 17.21 15.49
CA ARG A 262 17.54 18.60 15.01
C ARG A 262 16.49 19.47 15.71
N ASN A 263 15.49 18.84 16.34
CA ASN A 263 14.35 19.53 16.96
C ASN A 263 14.35 19.40 18.50
N GLY A 264 15.37 18.79 19.08
CA GLY A 264 15.63 18.77 20.53
C GLY A 264 16.82 19.66 20.86
#